data_AF-A0A496WKR1-F1
#
_entry.id   AF-A0A496WKR1-F1
#
_cell.length_a   1.000
_cell.length_b   1.000
_cell.length_c   1.000
_cell.angle_alpha   90.00
_cell.angle_beta   90.00
_cell.angle_gamma   90.00
#
_symmetry.space_group_name_H-M   'P 1'
#
loop_
_entity.id
_entity.type
_entity.pdbx_description
1 polymer ?
#
loop_
_entity_poly.entity_id
_entity_poly.type
_entity_poly.pdbx_seq_one_letter_code
_entity_poly.pdbx_strand_id
1 'polypeptide(L)'
;SVGEALLGDFDTHSTGLTISGGRDGRLLELAYTQTATGGLIRTPWGGSPLYNTMMLQNFQRAGEKSLRVGISLSGANRGQQAWSSFVNVSHGWNAIHADSGAKLPDVIEYDVTLDYKPDTTHRTNGLWVRLRGAYADFDDDTARWNVRVILNYPVSIL
;
A
#
# COMPACT_ATOMS: atom_id res chain seq x y z
N SER A 1 -9.67 20.93 -26.02
CA SER A 1 -10.99 20.24 -25.79
C SER A 1 -11.59 20.71 -24.46
N VAL A 2 -12.82 20.34 -24.09
CA VAL A 2 -13.37 20.68 -22.73
C VAL A 2 -12.49 20.13 -21.61
N GLY A 3 -11.80 19.01 -21.83
CA GLY A 3 -10.83 18.44 -20.88
C GLY A 3 -9.60 19.33 -20.66
N GLU A 4 -9.07 19.93 -21.71
CA GLU A 4 -7.93 20.87 -21.67
C GLU A 4 -8.30 22.17 -20.91
N ALA A 5 -9.55 22.62 -21.05
CA ALA A 5 -10.07 23.79 -20.32
C ALA A 5 -10.27 23.53 -18.81
N LEU A 6 -10.38 22.26 -18.38
CA LEU A 6 -10.59 21.86 -16.99
C LEU A 6 -9.33 21.33 -16.31
N LEU A 7 -8.38 20.77 -17.06
CA LEU A 7 -7.20 20.07 -16.55
C LEU A 7 -5.87 20.67 -17.01
N GLY A 8 -5.87 21.55 -18.02
CA GLY A 8 -4.65 21.99 -18.73
C GLY A 8 -4.08 20.90 -19.63
N ASP A 9 -2.85 21.09 -20.11
CA ASP A 9 -2.05 20.03 -20.72
C ASP A 9 -1.74 18.97 -19.65
N PHE A 10 -2.21 17.74 -19.86
CA PHE A 10 -2.04 16.63 -18.92
C PHE A 10 -1.58 15.38 -19.65
N ASP A 11 -0.38 14.91 -19.29
CA ASP A 11 0.20 13.65 -19.74
C ASP A 11 0.75 12.89 -18.53
N THR A 12 0.35 11.63 -18.36
CA THR A 12 0.94 10.76 -17.34
C THR A 12 0.99 9.33 -17.85
N HIS A 13 2.15 8.72 -17.70
CA HIS A 13 2.39 7.31 -17.98
C HIS A 13 2.95 6.65 -16.74
N SER A 14 2.57 5.40 -16.51
CA SER A 14 3.15 4.60 -15.43
C SER A 14 3.50 3.22 -15.94
N THR A 15 4.63 2.69 -15.46
CA THR A 15 5.00 1.29 -15.66
C THR A 15 5.25 0.64 -14.31
N GLY A 16 5.00 -0.66 -14.20
CA GLY A 16 5.24 -1.40 -12.99
C GLY A 16 5.33 -2.89 -13.22
N LEU A 17 6.04 -3.57 -12.34
CA LEU A 17 6.24 -5.00 -12.34
C LEU A 17 6.11 -5.52 -10.91
N THR A 18 5.40 -6.62 -10.74
CA THR A 18 5.32 -7.34 -9.46
C THR A 18 5.72 -8.79 -9.67
N ILE A 19 6.54 -9.30 -8.76
CA ILE A 19 6.96 -10.70 -8.71
C ILE A 19 6.65 -11.21 -7.30
N SER A 20 5.93 -12.33 -7.21
CA SER A 20 5.56 -12.94 -5.94
C SER A 20 5.85 -14.44 -5.95
N GLY A 21 6.34 -14.97 -4.83
CA GLY A 21 6.58 -16.39 -4.64
C GLY A 21 6.15 -16.83 -3.25
N GLY A 22 5.43 -17.94 -3.15
CA GLY A 22 4.87 -18.42 -1.89
C GLY A 22 5.05 -19.91 -1.67
N ARG A 23 5.25 -20.29 -0.41
CA ARG A 23 5.34 -21.68 0.04
C ARG A 23 4.97 -21.79 1.52
N ASP A 24 4.22 -22.83 1.88
CA ASP A 24 3.92 -23.22 3.26
C ASP A 24 3.35 -22.08 4.13
N GLY A 25 2.44 -21.29 3.56
CA GLY A 25 1.78 -20.18 4.26
C GLY A 25 2.64 -18.93 4.37
N ARG A 26 3.75 -18.87 3.63
CA ARG A 26 4.65 -17.70 3.51
C ARG A 26 4.58 -17.18 2.08
N LEU A 27 4.55 -15.87 1.90
CA LEU A 27 4.62 -15.20 0.60
C LEU A 27 5.69 -14.12 0.68
N LEU A 28 6.56 -14.06 -0.33
CA LEU A 28 7.46 -12.96 -0.58
C LEU A 28 7.00 -12.24 -1.85
N GLU A 29 7.00 -10.91 -1.82
CA GLU A 29 6.62 -10.06 -2.94
C GLU A 29 7.65 -8.97 -3.17
N LEU A 30 7.96 -8.71 -4.43
CA LEU A 30 8.77 -7.60 -4.89
C LEU A 30 7.98 -6.83 -5.93
N ALA A 31 7.85 -5.52 -5.77
CA ALA A 31 7.11 -4.69 -6.70
C ALA A 31 7.87 -3.39 -7.01
N TYR A 32 7.97 -3.05 -8.29
CA TYR A 32 8.57 -1.81 -8.77
C TYR A 32 7.54 -1.02 -9.57
N THR A 33 7.50 0.29 -9.36
CA THR A 33 6.69 1.21 -10.18
C THR A 33 7.49 2.44 -10.55
N GLN A 34 7.14 3.05 -11.68
CA GLN A 34 7.68 4.32 -12.12
C GLN A 34 6.58 5.15 -12.79
N THR A 35 6.51 6.42 -12.43
CA THR A 35 5.60 7.42 -13.02
C THR A 35 6.40 8.39 -13.90
N ALA A 36 5.81 8.81 -15.02
CA ALA A 36 6.38 9.84 -15.90
C ALA A 36 6.35 11.23 -15.23
N THR A 37 7.04 12.19 -15.84
CA THR A 37 7.25 13.53 -15.27
C THR A 37 6.16 14.54 -15.60
N GLY A 38 5.26 14.25 -16.55
CA GLY A 38 4.23 15.20 -17.00
C GLY A 38 3.20 15.54 -15.92
N GLY A 39 2.63 14.52 -15.26
CA GLY A 39 1.64 14.71 -14.20
C GLY A 39 1.60 13.55 -13.21
N LEU A 40 1.15 13.83 -11.99
CA LEU A 40 0.85 12.80 -10.99
C LEU A 40 -0.38 11.98 -11.37
N ILE A 41 -0.44 10.71 -10.95
CA ILE A 41 -1.63 9.88 -11.19
C ILE A 41 -2.78 10.38 -10.30
N ARG A 42 -3.86 10.86 -10.93
CA ARG A 42 -5.04 11.37 -10.23
C ARG A 42 -6.04 10.24 -9.99
N THR A 43 -6.41 10.01 -8.73
CA THR A 43 -7.28 8.90 -8.30
C THR A 43 -8.55 9.40 -7.60
N PRO A 44 -9.43 10.17 -8.28
CA PRO A 44 -10.56 10.87 -7.66
C PRO A 44 -11.59 9.95 -6.99
N TRP A 45 -11.60 8.66 -7.34
CA TRP A 45 -12.51 7.64 -6.81
C TRP A 45 -11.80 6.57 -5.96
N GLY A 46 -10.60 6.87 -5.44
CA GLY A 46 -9.97 6.12 -4.34
C GLY A 46 -9.15 4.88 -4.73
N GLY A 47 -9.00 4.56 -6.02
CA GLY A 47 -8.14 3.46 -6.48
C GLY A 47 -6.83 3.95 -7.09
N SER A 48 -5.69 3.39 -6.67
CA SER A 48 -4.40 3.59 -7.35
C SER A 48 -4.13 2.44 -8.32
N PRO A 49 -3.71 2.73 -9.57
CA PRO A 49 -3.31 1.68 -10.52
C PRO A 49 -1.93 1.09 -10.20
N LEU A 50 -1.24 1.57 -9.14
CA LEU A 50 0.12 1.19 -8.81
C LEU A 50 0.20 0.09 -7.75
N TYR A 51 1.11 -0.86 -7.99
CA TYR A 51 1.36 -2.02 -7.13
C TYR A 51 2.08 -1.69 -5.80
N ASN A 52 2.56 -0.46 -5.63
CA ASN A 52 3.31 -0.03 -4.45
C ASN A 52 2.49 0.81 -3.47
N THR A 53 1.16 0.77 -3.57
CA THR A 53 0.30 1.49 -2.63
C THR A 53 0.45 0.95 -1.21
N MET A 54 0.88 1.80 -0.29
CA MET A 54 1.05 1.56 1.14
C MET A 54 -0.05 2.28 1.95
N MET A 55 -0.02 2.24 3.28
CA MET A 55 -1.08 2.80 4.11
C MET A 55 -1.11 4.33 4.14
N LEU A 56 0.03 5.00 3.94
CA LEU A 56 0.22 6.45 3.95
C LEU A 56 0.59 7.01 2.57
N GLN A 57 1.43 6.31 1.80
CA GLN A 57 1.90 6.73 0.48
C GLN A 57 1.42 5.80 -0.65
N ASN A 58 1.06 6.40 -1.78
CA ASN A 58 0.67 5.69 -3.00
C ASN A 58 1.81 5.57 -4.03
N PHE A 59 2.95 6.24 -3.80
CA PHE A 59 4.12 6.28 -4.69
C PHE A 59 3.80 6.64 -6.14
N GLN A 60 2.93 7.64 -6.30
CA GLN A 60 2.31 8.05 -7.56
C GLN A 60 2.65 9.49 -7.98
N ARG A 61 3.65 10.10 -7.33
CA ARG A 61 4.08 11.47 -7.62
C ARG A 61 4.74 11.51 -9.00
N ALA A 62 4.74 12.69 -9.63
CA ALA A 62 5.37 12.85 -10.94
C ALA A 62 6.87 12.51 -10.85
N GLY A 63 7.38 11.75 -11.84
CA GLY A 63 8.77 11.28 -11.88
C GLY A 63 9.15 10.20 -10.86
N GLU A 64 8.22 9.84 -9.95
CA GLU A 64 8.53 8.95 -8.83
C GLU A 64 8.79 7.53 -9.30
N LYS A 65 9.89 6.97 -8.80
CA LYS A 65 10.19 5.54 -8.85
C LYS A 65 9.96 4.98 -7.46
N SER A 66 9.47 3.75 -7.37
CA SER A 66 9.40 3.08 -6.08
C SER A 66 9.66 1.59 -6.19
N LEU A 67 10.25 1.05 -5.13
CA LEU A 67 10.47 -0.38 -4.93
C LEU A 67 9.81 -0.79 -3.61
N ARG A 68 9.10 -1.91 -3.61
CA ARG A 68 8.48 -2.49 -2.43
C ARG A 68 8.94 -3.92 -2.25
N VAL A 69 9.21 -4.28 -1.00
CA VAL A 69 9.42 -5.65 -0.55
C VAL A 69 8.34 -5.99 0.47
N GLY A 70 7.64 -7.09 0.27
CA GLY A 70 6.55 -7.55 1.12
C GLY A 70 6.75 -8.99 1.57
N ILE A 71 6.45 -9.27 2.84
CA ILE A 71 6.42 -10.62 3.39
C ILE A 71 5.06 -10.84 4.04
N SER A 72 4.39 -11.94 3.69
CA SER A 72 3.17 -12.38 4.37
C SER A 72 3.38 -13.75 5.01
N LEU A 73 2.79 -13.94 6.18
CA LEU A 73 2.82 -15.16 6.98
C LEU A 73 1.39 -15.52 7.39
N SER A 74 1.06 -16.81 7.34
CA SER A 74 -0.22 -17.34 7.83
C SER A 74 -0.02 -18.60 8.66
N GLY A 75 -0.84 -18.74 9.70
CA GLY A 75 -0.85 -19.95 10.53
C GLY A 75 -1.62 -21.13 9.93
N ALA A 76 -2.20 -20.96 8.72
CA ALA A 76 -3.08 -21.93 8.06
C ALA A 76 -2.45 -23.33 7.92
N ASN A 77 -1.15 -23.40 7.62
CA ASN A 77 -0.45 -24.66 7.36
C ASN A 77 0.13 -25.31 8.64
N ARG A 78 -0.15 -24.76 9.82
CA ARG A 78 0.40 -25.21 11.11
C ARG A 78 -0.67 -25.51 12.17
N GLY A 79 -1.94 -25.65 11.74
CA GLY A 79 -3.06 -25.83 12.67
C GLY A 79 -3.39 -24.59 13.52
N GLN A 80 -2.73 -23.45 13.26
CA GLN A 80 -2.99 -22.17 13.93
C GLN A 80 -3.73 -21.22 12.96
N GLN A 81 -4.87 -21.66 12.43
CA GLN A 81 -5.58 -20.97 11.35
C GLN A 81 -6.11 -19.57 11.74
N ALA A 82 -6.02 -19.21 13.02
CA ALA A 82 -6.57 -18.00 13.55
C ALA A 82 -5.74 -16.73 13.30
N TRP A 83 -4.61 -16.77 12.60
CA TRP A 83 -3.83 -15.56 12.34
C TRP A 83 -3.16 -15.48 10.97
N SER A 84 -3.01 -14.25 10.49
CA SER A 84 -2.13 -13.88 9.39
C SER A 84 -1.46 -12.55 9.67
N SER A 85 -0.28 -12.34 9.11
CA SER A 85 0.45 -11.07 9.22
C SER A 85 1.10 -10.76 7.88
N PHE A 86 1.21 -9.48 7.56
CA PHE A 86 2.06 -9.04 6.47
C PHE A 86 2.79 -7.75 6.82
N VAL A 87 4.03 -7.67 6.34
CA VAL A 87 4.90 -6.51 6.48
C VAL A 87 5.31 -6.08 5.08
N ASN A 88 5.23 -4.77 4.81
CA ASN A 88 5.75 -4.19 3.59
C ASN A 88 6.71 -3.06 3.93
N VAL A 89 7.75 -2.92 3.11
CA VAL A 89 8.64 -1.77 3.12
C VAL A 89 8.71 -1.25 1.69
N SER A 90 8.45 0.03 1.49
CA SER A 90 8.57 0.66 0.18
C SER A 90 9.43 1.91 0.25
N HIS A 91 10.37 2.04 -0.68
CA HIS A 91 11.18 3.24 -0.87
C HIS A 91 10.76 3.90 -2.19
N GLY A 92 10.51 5.20 -2.14
CA GLY A 92 10.14 6.05 -3.25
C GLY A 92 11.13 7.18 -3.43
N TRP A 93 11.58 7.42 -4.67
CA TRP A 93 12.58 8.43 -4.97
C TRP A 93 12.35 9.13 -6.32
N ASN A 94 13.08 10.23 -6.54
CA ASN A 94 13.04 11.07 -7.75
C ASN A 94 11.68 11.73 -8.03
N ALA A 95 10.82 11.82 -7.02
CA ALA A 95 9.57 12.54 -7.15
C ALA A 95 9.86 14.04 -7.42
N ILE A 96 9.02 14.66 -8.24
CA ILE A 96 9.08 16.09 -8.55
C ILE A 96 7.70 16.74 -8.42
N HIS A 97 7.67 18.05 -8.18
CA HIS A 97 6.50 18.87 -8.42
C HIS A 97 6.21 18.92 -9.92
N ALA A 98 5.02 18.48 -10.35
CA ALA A 98 4.67 18.38 -11.77
C ALA A 98 4.76 19.73 -12.51
N ASP A 99 4.39 20.84 -11.86
CA ASP A 99 4.34 22.16 -12.50
C ASP A 99 5.70 22.86 -12.53
N SER A 100 6.50 22.74 -11.46
CA SER A 100 7.76 23.47 -11.31
C SER A 100 9.01 22.64 -11.60
N GLY A 101 8.88 21.32 -11.66
CA GLY A 101 10.01 20.39 -11.76
C GLY A 101 10.89 20.31 -10.50
N ALA A 102 10.54 21.00 -9.42
CA ALA A 102 11.32 21.00 -8.19
C ALA A 102 11.33 19.60 -7.54
N LYS A 103 12.50 19.17 -7.04
CA LYS A 103 12.64 17.88 -6.34
C LYS A 103 11.71 17.83 -5.13
N LEU A 104 11.00 16.72 -4.98
CA LEU A 104 10.27 16.36 -3.77
C LEU A 104 11.10 15.41 -2.89
N PRO A 105 10.85 15.39 -1.57
CA PRO A 105 11.54 14.48 -0.66
C PRO A 105 11.37 13.01 -1.04
N ASP A 106 12.46 12.25 -0.94
CA ASP A 106 12.42 10.80 -1.06
C ASP A 106 11.80 10.22 0.24
N VAL A 107 11.13 9.07 0.16
CA VAL A 107 10.37 8.52 1.30
C VAL A 107 10.52 7.01 1.43
N ILE A 108 10.70 6.53 2.66
CA ILE A 108 10.60 5.11 2.99
C ILE A 108 9.40 4.92 3.92
N GLU A 109 8.48 4.04 3.53
CA GLU A 109 7.33 3.66 4.34
C GLU A 109 7.41 2.20 4.77
N TYR A 110 7.10 1.98 6.05
CA TYR A 110 7.02 0.68 6.70
C TYR A 110 5.58 0.42 7.12
N ASP A 111 5.00 -0.68 6.64
CA ASP A 111 3.66 -1.12 7.01
C ASP A 111 3.72 -2.48 7.69
N VAL A 112 2.97 -2.63 8.79
CA VAL A 112 2.70 -3.91 9.41
C VAL A 112 1.20 -4.09 9.57
N THR A 113 0.71 -5.29 9.27
CA THR A 113 -0.67 -5.69 9.55
C THR A 113 -0.69 -7.05 10.22
N LEU A 114 -1.46 -7.17 11.31
CA LEU A 114 -1.75 -8.42 11.99
C LEU A 114 -3.25 -8.64 11.99
N ASP A 115 -3.66 -9.81 11.54
CA ASP A 115 -5.03 -10.29 11.53
C ASP A 115 -5.17 -11.44 12.52
N TYR A 116 -6.20 -11.38 13.36
CA TYR A 116 -6.60 -12.46 14.24
C TYR A 116 -8.09 -12.80 14.05
N LYS A 117 -8.36 -14.06 13.74
CA LYS A 117 -9.66 -14.63 13.40
C LYS A 117 -9.88 -15.90 14.24
N PRO A 118 -10.37 -15.79 15.48
CA PRO A 118 -10.58 -16.95 16.35
C PRO A 118 -11.50 -17.99 15.70
N ASP A 119 -11.21 -19.27 15.95
CA ASP A 119 -11.89 -20.41 15.33
C ASP A 119 -13.37 -20.54 15.76
N THR A 120 -14.14 -21.16 14.88
CA THR A 120 -15.58 -21.52 14.89
C THR A 120 -16.08 -22.23 16.15
N THR A 121 -15.18 -22.74 17.00
CA THR A 121 -15.49 -23.41 18.27
C THR A 121 -15.97 -22.45 19.37
N HIS A 122 -15.83 -21.14 19.17
CA HIS A 122 -16.21 -20.12 20.16
C HIS A 122 -17.46 -19.34 19.73
N ARG A 123 -18.19 -18.75 20.71
CA ARG A 123 -19.34 -17.85 20.48
C ARG A 123 -19.00 -16.57 19.68
N THR A 124 -17.74 -16.38 19.31
CA THR A 124 -17.20 -15.29 18.47
C THR A 124 -17.06 -15.70 17.01
N ASN A 125 -17.80 -16.71 16.53
CA ASN A 125 -17.76 -17.14 15.14
C ASN A 125 -17.96 -15.94 14.19
N GLY A 126 -16.99 -15.68 13.32
CA GLY A 126 -16.98 -14.53 12.40
C GLY A 126 -16.27 -13.28 12.92
N LEU A 127 -15.90 -13.19 14.21
CA LEU A 127 -15.14 -12.06 14.73
C LEU A 127 -13.74 -12.02 14.11
N TRP A 128 -13.34 -10.85 13.63
CA TRP A 128 -12.02 -10.62 13.07
C TRP A 128 -11.46 -9.29 13.58
N VAL A 129 -10.33 -9.38 14.28
CA VAL A 129 -9.55 -8.22 14.72
C VAL A 129 -8.40 -8.02 13.75
N ARG A 130 -8.24 -6.79 13.26
CA ARG A 130 -7.10 -6.37 12.45
C ARG A 130 -6.41 -5.18 13.11
N LEU A 131 -5.11 -5.29 13.32
CA LEU A 131 -4.23 -4.21 13.72
C LEU A 131 -3.34 -3.84 12.54
N ARG A 132 -3.22 -2.55 12.25
CA ARG A 132 -2.28 -2.03 11.24
C ARG A 132 -1.47 -0.87 11.82
N GLY A 133 -0.20 -0.81 11.49
CA GLY A 133 0.68 0.31 11.80
C GLY A 133 1.47 0.71 10.57
N ALA A 134 1.67 2.01 10.37
CA ALA A 134 2.52 2.56 9.33
C ALA A 134 3.39 3.68 9.87
N TYR A 135 4.59 3.78 9.32
CA TYR A 135 5.55 4.85 9.55
C TYR A 135 6.23 5.21 8.23
N ALA A 136 6.15 6.47 7.83
CA ALA A 136 6.80 7.01 6.65
C ALA A 136 7.84 8.05 7.07
N ASP A 137 9.08 7.84 6.64
CA ASP A 137 10.26 8.67 6.91
C ASP A 137 10.70 9.35 5.62
N PHE A 138 10.76 10.69 5.63
CA PHE A 138 11.14 11.49 4.47
C PHE A 138 12.56 12.03 4.64
N ASP A 139 13.30 12.17 3.54
CA ASP A 139 14.68 12.70 3.56
C ASP A 139 14.80 14.20 3.88
N ASP A 140 13.67 14.86 4.18
CA ASP A 140 13.57 16.26 4.62
C ASP A 140 13.35 16.42 6.13
N ASP A 141 13.69 15.38 6.91
CA ASP A 141 13.51 15.28 8.36
C ASP A 141 12.03 15.30 8.81
N THR A 142 11.08 15.10 7.89
CA THR A 142 9.67 14.92 8.25
C THR A 142 9.28 13.46 8.35
N ALA A 143 8.32 13.15 9.23
CA ALA A 143 7.80 11.80 9.38
C ALA A 143 6.28 11.81 9.58
N ARG A 144 5.63 10.71 9.17
CA ARG A 144 4.19 10.49 9.34
C ARG A 144 3.94 9.08 9.86
N TRP A 145 2.93 8.92 10.70
CA TRP A 145 2.56 7.60 11.21
C TRP A 145 1.05 7.45 11.34
N ASN A 146 0.57 6.21 11.30
CA ASN A 146 -0.82 5.90 11.54
C ASN A 146 -0.99 4.50 12.12
N VAL A 147 -1.94 4.36 13.06
CA VAL A 147 -2.33 3.08 13.62
C VAL A 147 -3.83 2.89 13.41
N ARG A 148 -4.24 1.69 13.00
CA ARG A 148 -5.64 1.34 12.79
C ARG A 148 -5.96 0.07 13.56
N VAL A 149 -7.00 0.13 14.38
CA VAL A 149 -7.62 -1.03 15.03
C VAL A 149 -8.99 -1.22 14.38
N ILE A 150 -9.22 -2.40 13.81
CA ILE A 150 -10.43 -2.71 13.05
C ILE A 150 -11.05 -3.96 13.64
N LEU A 151 -12.32 -3.87 13.99
CA LEU A 151 -13.15 -4.98 14.43
C LEU A 151 -14.18 -5.28 13.34
N ASN A 152 -14.17 -6.50 12.81
CA ASN A 152 -15.13 -6.95 11.83
C ASN A 152 -15.96 -8.09 12.43
N TYR A 153 -17.27 -8.06 12.19
CA TYR A 153 -18.18 -9.14 12.55
C TYR A 153 -19.29 -9.24 11.48
N PRO A 154 -19.33 -10.31 10.68
CA PRO A 154 -20.37 -10.49 9.69
C PRO A 154 -21.69 -10.85 10.38
N VAL A 155 -22.77 -10.16 10.03
CA VAL A 155 -24.13 -10.45 10.50
C VAL A 155 -24.95 -10.95 9.32
N SER A 156 -25.43 -12.19 9.40
CA SER A 156 -26.41 -12.72 8.46
C SER A 156 -27.80 -12.20 8.84
N ILE A 157 -28.49 -11.57 7.89
CA ILE A 157 -29.83 -10.97 8.06
C ILE A 157 -30.93 -11.74 7.34
N LEU A 158 -30.67 -13.02 7.01
CA LEU A 158 -31.57 -13.95 6.32
C LEU A 158 -31.82 -15.17 7.19
#